data_AF-A0A4Y1S1F9-F1
#
_entry.id   AF-A0A4Y1S1F9-F1
#
_cell.length_a   1.000
_cell.length_b   1.000
_cell.length_c   1.000
_cell.angle_alpha   90.00
_cell.angle_beta   90.00
_cell.angle_gamma   90.00
#
_symmetry.space_group_name_H-M   'P 1'
#
loop_
_entity.id
_entity.type
_entity.pdbx_description
1 polymer ?
#
loop_
_entity_poly.entity_id
_entity_poly.type
_entity_poly.pdbx_seq_one_letter_code
_entity_poly.pdbx_strand_id
1 'polypeptide(L)'
;MRRAEDPNLSRSLKIECIILHNCASLVEIPSYFQHLGKLTNLCLGHCTNLKNIPEMPCNLEILYLSLTAIEELPSSVWSHEKISHLDIAFCKHLKSLPGNTCKLKVSSSFSLVGCESLCEFWELPRDTTVLEFSSTTIKELRNESIESVVGLTAIKLTNCKSLVSLPMNIWKLKYLESLNLSGCSNFQHLPEISV
;
A
#
# COMPACT_ATOMS: atom_id res chain seq x y z
N MET A 1 -15.81 33.27 -33.30
CA MET A 1 -14.82 33.20 -32.21
C MET A 1 -15.24 32.07 -31.28
N ARG A 2 -14.56 30.93 -31.31
CA ARG A 2 -14.82 29.80 -30.40
C ARG A 2 -14.24 30.19 -29.04
N ARG A 3 -15.05 30.18 -27.98
CA ARG A 3 -14.57 30.31 -26.61
C ARG A 3 -13.65 29.12 -26.35
N ALA A 4 -12.41 29.40 -25.98
CA ALA A 4 -11.54 28.40 -25.38
C ALA A 4 -12.22 27.95 -24.07
N GLU A 5 -12.58 26.67 -23.98
CA GLU A 5 -12.91 26.05 -22.71
C GLU A 5 -11.65 26.08 -21.84
N ASP A 6 -11.77 26.69 -20.67
CA ASP A 6 -10.68 26.78 -19.69
C ASP A 6 -10.35 25.37 -19.16
N PRO A 7 -9.14 24.83 -19.37
CA PRO A 7 -8.80 23.45 -19.02
C PRO A 7 -8.63 23.21 -17.51
N ASN A 8 -8.93 24.19 -16.65
CA ASN A 8 -8.61 24.12 -15.21
C ASN A 8 -9.83 24.31 -14.29
N LEU A 9 -10.95 23.66 -14.61
CA LEU A 9 -12.13 23.59 -13.71
C LEU A 9 -11.82 22.89 -12.37
N SER A 10 -10.76 22.07 -12.30
CA SER A 10 -10.33 21.34 -11.10
C SER A 10 -10.00 22.24 -9.92
N ARG A 11 -9.55 23.49 -10.15
CA ARG A 11 -9.30 24.48 -9.08
C ARG A 11 -10.55 25.04 -8.40
N SER A 12 -11.74 24.87 -9.01
CA SER A 12 -13.01 25.35 -8.44
C SER A 12 -13.84 24.25 -7.77
N LEU A 13 -13.49 22.99 -7.99
CA LEU A 13 -14.23 21.85 -7.46
C LEU A 13 -14.00 21.76 -5.95
N LYS A 14 -15.07 21.98 -5.18
CA LYS A 14 -15.07 21.81 -3.72
C LYS A 14 -15.27 20.34 -3.29
N ILE A 15 -14.94 19.40 -4.16
CA ILE A 15 -15.21 17.98 -3.94
C ILE A 15 -14.20 17.45 -2.93
N GLU A 16 -14.71 16.94 -1.82
CA GLU A 16 -13.91 16.36 -0.73
C GLU A 16 -13.92 14.83 -0.75
N CYS A 17 -14.97 14.23 -1.32
CA CYS A 17 -15.13 12.79 -1.38
C CYS A 17 -15.61 12.35 -2.77
N ILE A 18 -14.94 11.35 -3.34
CA ILE A 18 -15.33 10.69 -4.60
C ILE A 18 -15.45 9.19 -4.32
N ILE A 19 -16.61 8.62 -4.64
CA ILE A 19 -16.89 7.19 -4.50
C ILE A 19 -17.15 6.60 -5.88
N LEU A 20 -16.26 5.71 -6.31
CA LEU A 20 -16.29 4.97 -7.57
C LEU A 20 -16.16 3.45 -7.29
N HIS A 21 -16.58 3.01 -6.11
CA HIS A 21 -16.50 1.61 -5.70
C HIS A 21 -17.30 0.72 -6.67
N ASN A 22 -16.72 -0.42 -7.04
CA ASN A 22 -17.32 -1.41 -7.94
C ASN A 22 -17.63 -0.86 -9.35
N CYS A 23 -16.92 0.19 -9.80
CA CYS A 23 -16.97 0.64 -11.18
C CYS A 23 -16.11 -0.28 -12.08
N ALA A 24 -16.58 -1.50 -12.34
CA ALA A 24 -15.81 -2.52 -13.07
C ALA A 24 -15.40 -2.08 -14.49
N SER A 25 -16.12 -1.16 -15.14
CA SER A 25 -15.74 -0.63 -16.46
C SER A 25 -14.68 0.48 -16.41
N LEU A 26 -14.29 0.95 -15.22
CA LEU A 26 -13.30 2.01 -15.06
C LEU A 26 -11.90 1.47 -15.31
N VAL A 27 -11.24 2.00 -16.33
CA VAL A 27 -9.90 1.55 -16.76
C VAL A 27 -8.78 2.50 -16.33
N GLU A 28 -9.09 3.77 -16.13
CA GLU A 28 -8.14 4.81 -15.76
C GLU A 28 -8.79 5.90 -14.90
N ILE A 29 -7.97 6.58 -14.10
CA ILE A 29 -8.36 7.81 -13.40
C ILE A 29 -7.76 9.01 -14.14
N PRO A 30 -8.57 10.01 -14.52
CA PRO A 30 -8.05 11.19 -15.18
C PRO A 30 -6.99 11.91 -14.35
N SER A 31 -5.91 12.34 -15.00
CA SER A 31 -4.78 13.01 -14.35
C SER A 31 -5.14 14.30 -13.63
N TYR A 32 -6.26 14.96 -13.98
CA TYR A 32 -6.73 16.16 -13.29
C TYR A 32 -7.08 15.93 -11.82
N PHE A 33 -7.26 14.67 -11.38
CA PHE A 33 -7.50 14.34 -9.96
C PHE A 33 -6.38 14.88 -9.05
N GLN A 34 -5.15 14.95 -9.54
CA GLN A 34 -4.01 15.53 -8.82
C GLN A 34 -4.23 17.01 -8.44
N HIS A 35 -5.13 17.71 -9.14
CA HIS A 35 -5.45 19.13 -8.92
C HIS A 35 -6.70 19.34 -8.06
N LEU A 36 -7.37 18.26 -7.61
CA LEU A 36 -8.52 18.34 -6.71
C LEU A 36 -8.04 18.64 -5.28
N GLY A 37 -7.63 19.89 -5.05
CA GLY A 37 -7.04 20.34 -3.80
C GLY A 37 -7.98 20.33 -2.59
N LYS A 38 -9.21 19.85 -2.69
CA LYS A 38 -10.08 19.58 -1.53
C LYS A 38 -10.34 18.10 -1.30
N LEU A 39 -9.95 17.23 -2.22
CA LEU A 39 -10.24 15.82 -2.14
C LEU A 39 -9.44 15.19 -0.99
N THR A 40 -10.16 14.71 0.02
CA THR A 40 -9.62 13.99 1.18
C THR A 40 -9.89 12.48 1.08
N ASN A 41 -10.96 12.08 0.38
CA ASN A 41 -11.41 10.70 0.31
C ASN A 41 -11.62 10.24 -1.14
N LEU A 42 -10.96 9.16 -1.53
CA LEU A 42 -11.12 8.54 -2.85
C LEU A 42 -11.36 7.03 -2.71
N CYS A 43 -12.57 6.57 -3.06
CA CYS A 43 -12.92 5.16 -3.01
C CYS A 43 -12.96 4.56 -4.42
N LEU A 44 -11.98 3.70 -4.73
CA LEU A 44 -11.81 3.00 -6.00
C LEU A 44 -11.83 1.47 -5.86
N GLY A 45 -12.19 0.96 -4.67
CA GLY A 45 -12.24 -0.48 -4.42
C GLY A 45 -13.15 -1.20 -5.41
N HIS A 46 -12.79 -2.44 -5.78
CA HIS A 46 -13.49 -3.27 -6.76
C HIS A 46 -13.55 -2.70 -8.20
N CYS A 47 -12.73 -1.70 -8.55
CA CYS A 47 -12.51 -1.32 -9.94
C CYS A 47 -11.57 -2.32 -10.62
N THR A 48 -12.08 -3.50 -10.97
CA THR A 48 -11.27 -4.66 -11.41
C THR A 48 -10.53 -4.47 -12.74
N ASN A 49 -10.88 -3.44 -13.53
CA ASN A 49 -10.16 -3.10 -14.77
C ASN A 49 -9.22 -1.89 -14.63
N LEU A 50 -9.16 -1.27 -13.43
CA LEU A 50 -8.29 -0.12 -13.17
C LEU A 50 -6.85 -0.60 -12.98
N LYS A 51 -5.99 -0.30 -13.94
CA LYS A 51 -4.58 -0.76 -13.97
C LYS A 51 -3.57 0.28 -13.48
N ASN A 52 -3.90 1.55 -13.63
CA ASN A 52 -3.01 2.66 -13.30
C ASN A 52 -3.80 3.79 -12.66
N ILE A 53 -3.18 4.48 -11.73
CA ILE A 53 -3.71 5.71 -11.14
C ILE A 53 -2.67 6.83 -11.31
N PRO A 54 -3.09 8.08 -11.56
CA PRO A 54 -2.19 9.21 -11.70
C PRO A 54 -1.60 9.60 -10.34
N GLU A 55 -0.75 10.62 -10.31
CA GLU A 55 -0.37 11.25 -9.04
C GLU A 55 -1.62 11.77 -8.30
N MET A 56 -1.61 11.64 -6.97
CA MET A 56 -2.75 11.93 -6.10
C MET A 56 -2.69 13.37 -5.56
N PRO A 57 -3.85 13.99 -5.27
CA PRO A 57 -3.90 15.34 -4.72
C PRO A 57 -3.27 15.40 -3.32
N CYS A 58 -2.61 16.51 -3.01
CA CYS A 58 -1.82 16.72 -1.78
C CYS A 58 -2.63 16.82 -0.46
N ASN A 59 -3.96 16.71 -0.54
CA ASN A 59 -4.85 16.73 0.62
C ASN A 59 -5.53 15.38 0.87
N LEU A 60 -5.12 14.33 0.14
CA LEU A 60 -5.72 13.01 0.28
C LEU A 60 -5.37 12.40 1.65
N GLU A 61 -6.38 11.90 2.34
CA GLU A 61 -6.28 11.27 3.67
C GLU A 61 -6.66 9.79 3.63
N ILE A 62 -7.63 9.44 2.77
CA ILE A 62 -8.22 8.11 2.67
C ILE A 62 -8.27 7.66 1.21
N LEU A 63 -7.62 6.52 0.93
CA LEU A 63 -7.59 5.91 -0.40
C LEU A 63 -7.93 4.42 -0.32
N TYR A 64 -9.02 4.03 -0.98
CA TYR A 64 -9.40 2.62 -1.15
C TYR A 64 -9.11 2.18 -2.58
N LEU A 65 -8.26 1.19 -2.74
CA LEU A 65 -7.85 0.57 -4.00
C LEU A 65 -8.00 -0.96 -3.96
N SER A 66 -8.59 -1.52 -2.91
CA SER A 66 -8.71 -2.98 -2.79
C SER A 66 -9.42 -3.60 -3.98
N LEU A 67 -9.01 -4.81 -4.36
CA LEU A 67 -9.58 -5.56 -5.49
C LEU A 67 -9.52 -4.78 -6.83
N THR A 68 -8.51 -3.94 -7.03
CA THR A 68 -8.20 -3.33 -8.33
C THR A 68 -7.13 -4.12 -9.08
N ALA A 69 -6.94 -3.82 -10.36
CA ALA A 69 -5.90 -4.43 -11.20
C ALA A 69 -4.63 -3.58 -11.26
N ILE A 70 -4.39 -2.71 -10.27
CA ILE A 70 -3.23 -1.83 -10.26
C ILE A 70 -1.94 -2.64 -10.27
N GLU A 71 -0.99 -2.23 -11.11
CA GLU A 71 0.32 -2.88 -11.19
C GLU A 71 1.36 -2.17 -10.32
N GLU A 72 1.20 -0.86 -10.11
CA GLU A 72 2.09 0.02 -9.37
C GLU A 72 1.28 1.11 -8.64
N LEU A 73 1.84 1.66 -7.57
CA LEU A 73 1.33 2.86 -6.90
C LEU A 73 2.15 4.08 -7.32
N PRO A 74 1.52 5.25 -7.53
CA PRO A 74 2.23 6.49 -7.82
C PRO A 74 3.02 6.95 -6.58
N SER A 75 4.13 7.62 -6.82
CA SER A 75 5.06 8.05 -5.74
C SER A 75 4.40 9.01 -4.73
N SER A 76 3.44 9.85 -5.17
CA SER A 76 2.65 10.72 -4.29
C SER A 76 1.90 9.97 -3.22
N VAL A 77 1.35 8.77 -3.50
CA VAL A 77 0.61 8.00 -2.49
C VAL A 77 1.56 7.60 -1.36
N TRP A 78 2.77 7.14 -1.69
CA TRP A 78 3.72 6.65 -0.70
C TRP A 78 4.39 7.76 0.10
N SER A 79 4.64 8.90 -0.54
CA SER A 79 5.27 10.09 0.04
C SER A 79 4.29 11.05 0.72
N HIS A 80 3.03 10.66 0.88
CA HIS A 80 2.00 11.54 1.44
C HIS A 80 1.94 11.51 2.98
N GLU A 81 2.12 12.66 3.62
CA GLU A 81 2.10 12.80 5.09
C GLU A 81 0.70 12.85 5.73
N LYS A 82 -0.35 12.87 4.90
CA LYS A 82 -1.76 13.00 5.35
C LYS A 82 -2.56 11.74 5.15
N ILE A 83 -2.10 10.81 4.29
CA ILE A 83 -2.76 9.53 4.12
C ILE A 83 -2.63 8.75 5.43
N SER A 84 -3.76 8.62 6.12
CA SER A 84 -3.92 7.86 7.35
C SER A 84 -4.63 6.53 7.10
N HIS A 85 -5.27 6.37 5.93
CA HIS A 85 -5.88 5.12 5.51
C HIS A 85 -5.57 4.81 4.05
N LEU A 86 -4.89 3.69 3.82
CA LEU A 86 -4.60 3.13 2.50
C LEU A 86 -5.02 1.67 2.50
N ASP A 87 -6.02 1.33 1.69
CA ASP A 87 -6.44 -0.05 1.46
C ASP A 87 -6.05 -0.48 0.05
N ILE A 88 -5.08 -1.39 -0.05
CA ILE A 88 -4.58 -1.98 -1.29
C ILE A 88 -4.66 -3.51 -1.22
N ALA A 89 -5.56 -4.05 -0.39
CA ALA A 89 -5.75 -5.48 -0.25
C ALA A 89 -6.27 -6.11 -1.55
N PHE A 90 -5.79 -7.31 -1.86
CA PHE A 90 -6.18 -8.10 -3.04
C PHE A 90 -5.92 -7.41 -4.38
N CYS A 91 -4.99 -6.44 -4.44
CA CYS A 91 -4.44 -5.92 -5.69
C CYS A 91 -3.49 -6.95 -6.30
N LYS A 92 -4.04 -8.00 -6.93
CA LYS A 92 -3.29 -9.19 -7.35
C LYS A 92 -2.14 -8.93 -8.32
N HIS A 93 -2.22 -7.84 -9.07
CA HIS A 93 -1.23 -7.45 -10.06
C HIS A 93 -0.17 -6.46 -9.54
N LEU A 94 -0.30 -5.97 -8.30
CA LEU A 94 0.64 -5.04 -7.70
C LEU A 94 2.01 -5.71 -7.54
N LYS A 95 3.02 -5.23 -8.26
CA LYS A 95 4.35 -5.88 -8.34
C LYS A 95 5.30 -5.38 -7.26
N SER A 96 5.23 -4.09 -6.95
CA SER A 96 6.11 -3.41 -6.01
C SER A 96 5.41 -2.22 -5.34
N LEU A 97 5.97 -1.81 -4.20
CA LEU A 97 5.64 -0.53 -3.57
C LEU A 97 6.68 0.53 -3.94
N PRO A 98 6.33 1.82 -3.96
CA PRO A 98 7.28 2.89 -4.20
C PRO A 98 8.45 2.85 -3.19
N GLY A 99 9.66 3.08 -3.67
CA GLY A 99 10.88 2.96 -2.85
C GLY A 99 11.21 4.21 -2.03
N ASN A 100 11.76 4.00 -0.82
CA ASN A 100 12.53 4.95 0.01
C ASN A 100 11.94 6.35 0.19
N THR A 101 10.61 6.46 0.23
CA THR A 101 9.89 7.73 0.32
C THR A 101 8.66 7.63 1.23
N CYS A 102 8.56 6.58 2.05
CA CYS A 102 7.35 6.32 2.83
C CYS A 102 7.15 7.41 3.89
N LYS A 103 6.06 8.16 3.76
CA LYS A 103 5.62 9.18 4.74
C LYS A 103 4.20 8.96 5.24
N LEU A 104 3.63 7.81 4.89
CA LEU A 104 2.30 7.39 5.32
C LEU A 104 2.17 7.40 6.85
N LYS A 105 1.06 7.94 7.35
CA LYS A 105 0.71 7.96 8.78
C LYS A 105 -0.39 6.94 9.09
N VAL A 106 -0.24 5.73 8.54
CA VAL A 106 -1.16 4.62 8.80
C VAL A 106 -0.86 4.09 10.19
N SER A 107 -1.72 4.41 11.15
CA SER A 107 -1.65 3.89 12.51
C SER A 107 -2.44 2.58 12.59
N SER A 108 -1.97 1.64 13.42
CA SER A 108 -2.55 0.31 13.60
C SER A 108 -2.11 -0.73 12.55
N SER A 109 -2.86 -0.93 11.47
CA SER A 109 -2.64 -2.09 10.57
C SER A 109 -2.35 -1.66 9.15
N PHE A 110 -1.23 -2.14 8.60
CA PHE A 110 -0.91 -2.01 7.18
C PHE A 110 -1.00 -3.39 6.51
N SER A 111 -1.87 -3.51 5.49
CA SER A 111 -2.18 -4.79 4.86
C SER A 111 -1.93 -4.78 3.36
N LEU A 112 -1.27 -5.85 2.90
CA LEU A 112 -1.04 -6.21 1.50
C LEU A 112 -1.61 -7.61 1.21
N VAL A 113 -2.61 -8.04 1.99
CA VAL A 113 -3.16 -9.39 1.89
C VAL A 113 -3.63 -9.66 0.48
N GLY A 114 -3.23 -10.79 -0.11
CA GLY A 114 -3.65 -11.18 -1.45
C GLY A 114 -3.05 -10.35 -2.58
N CYS A 115 -2.02 -9.55 -2.35
CA CYS A 115 -1.19 -8.96 -3.41
C CYS A 115 -0.26 -10.05 -3.99
N GLU A 116 -0.84 -10.94 -4.80
CA GLU A 116 -0.19 -12.18 -5.27
C GLU A 116 1.03 -11.92 -6.18
N SER A 117 1.14 -10.78 -6.85
CA SER A 117 2.32 -10.42 -7.67
C SER A 117 3.40 -9.64 -6.91
N LEU A 118 3.16 -9.31 -5.63
CA LEU A 118 4.08 -8.48 -4.86
C LEU A 118 5.32 -9.29 -4.48
N CYS A 119 6.45 -8.98 -5.11
CA CYS A 119 7.71 -9.66 -4.89
C CYS A 119 8.74 -8.83 -4.13
N GLU A 120 8.64 -7.49 -4.16
CA GLU A 120 9.62 -6.57 -3.57
C GLU A 120 8.99 -5.32 -2.95
N PHE A 121 9.58 -4.83 -1.85
CA PHE A 121 9.29 -3.54 -1.23
C PHE A 121 10.51 -3.07 -0.41
N TRP A 122 10.56 -1.76 -0.08
CA TRP A 122 11.77 -1.12 0.47
C TRP A 122 11.58 -0.46 1.84
N GLU A 123 10.42 0.14 2.09
CA GLU A 123 10.15 0.90 3.33
C GLU A 123 8.69 0.69 3.72
N LEU A 124 8.39 0.69 5.02
CA LEU A 124 7.03 0.49 5.56
C LEU A 124 6.58 1.70 6.38
N PRO A 125 5.28 1.92 6.58
CA PRO A 125 4.81 3.04 7.41
C PRO A 125 5.28 2.88 8.86
N ARG A 126 6.06 3.85 9.35
CA ARG A 126 6.77 3.84 10.64
C ARG A 126 5.90 3.48 11.85
N ASP A 127 4.66 3.98 11.85
CA ASP A 127 3.71 3.89 12.97
C ASP A 127 2.81 2.64 12.91
N THR A 128 3.14 1.69 12.03
CA THR A 128 2.40 0.41 11.91
C THR A 128 2.64 -0.49 13.12
N THR A 129 1.56 -1.00 13.72
CA THR A 129 1.62 -2.01 14.79
C THR A 129 1.36 -3.44 14.28
N VAL A 130 0.62 -3.59 13.19
CA VAL A 130 0.33 -4.89 12.56
C VAL A 130 0.68 -4.86 11.07
N LEU A 131 1.57 -5.76 10.65
CA LEU A 131 1.84 -6.03 9.24
C LEU A 131 1.10 -7.28 8.79
N GLU A 132 0.29 -7.17 7.75
CA GLU A 132 -0.51 -8.27 7.20
C GLU A 132 -0.21 -8.47 5.72
N PHE A 133 0.73 -9.36 5.41
CA PHE A 133 1.22 -9.66 4.05
C PHE A 133 0.85 -11.08 3.61
N SER A 134 -0.17 -11.68 4.20
CA SER A 134 -0.61 -13.03 3.83
C SER A 134 -0.93 -13.15 2.35
N SER A 135 -0.61 -14.29 1.75
CA SER A 135 -0.81 -14.59 0.32
C SER A 135 -0.08 -13.64 -0.64
N THR A 136 1.07 -13.10 -0.24
CA THR A 136 2.02 -12.41 -1.13
C THR A 136 3.10 -13.36 -1.66
N THR A 137 3.87 -12.93 -2.65
CA THR A 137 4.98 -13.71 -3.24
C THR A 137 6.37 -13.20 -2.85
N ILE A 138 6.46 -12.41 -1.77
CA ILE A 138 7.72 -11.93 -1.22
C ILE A 138 8.62 -13.11 -0.84
N LYS A 139 9.92 -12.96 -1.11
CA LYS A 139 10.92 -14.00 -0.82
C LYS A 139 11.57 -13.83 0.56
N GLU A 140 11.67 -12.59 1.02
CA GLU A 140 12.27 -12.18 2.28
C GLU A 140 11.58 -10.91 2.80
N LEU A 141 11.60 -10.70 4.12
CA LEU A 141 11.43 -9.36 4.68
C LEU A 141 12.84 -8.72 4.77
N ARG A 142 13.02 -7.50 4.25
CA ARG A 142 14.33 -6.82 4.29
C ARG A 142 14.59 -6.18 5.66
N ASN A 143 15.87 -6.08 6.04
CA ASN A 143 16.26 -5.46 7.32
C ASN A 143 15.80 -4.00 7.39
N GLU A 144 15.99 -3.25 6.31
CA GLU A 144 15.67 -1.82 6.19
C GLU A 144 14.18 -1.57 6.45
N SER A 145 13.32 -2.46 5.95
CA SER A 145 11.88 -2.40 6.17
C SER A 145 11.50 -2.58 7.64
N ILE A 146 12.17 -3.49 8.35
CA ILE A 146 11.87 -3.80 9.76
C ILE A 146 12.44 -2.72 10.70
N GLU A 147 13.60 -2.17 10.40
CA GLU A 147 14.20 -1.08 11.19
C GLU A 147 13.37 0.21 11.14
N SER A 148 12.58 0.39 10.08
CA SER A 148 11.70 1.56 9.92
C SER A 148 10.49 1.55 10.88
N VAL A 149 10.07 0.38 11.38
CA VAL A 149 8.84 0.21 12.18
C VAL A 149 9.15 0.04 13.67
N VAL A 150 8.71 0.99 14.50
CA VAL A 150 9.11 1.09 15.92
C VAL A 150 8.15 0.37 16.87
N GLY A 151 6.86 0.30 16.51
CA GLY A 151 5.77 -0.17 17.38
C GLY A 151 5.16 -1.51 16.97
N LEU A 152 5.88 -2.33 16.20
CA LEU A 152 5.31 -3.52 15.59
C LEU A 152 5.04 -4.62 16.64
N THR A 153 3.78 -5.03 16.76
CA THR A 153 3.32 -6.08 17.68
C THR A 153 2.96 -7.39 16.98
N ALA A 154 2.58 -7.34 15.70
CA ALA A 154 2.26 -8.54 14.94
C ALA A 154 2.74 -8.49 13.48
N ILE A 155 3.29 -9.62 13.02
CA ILE A 155 3.62 -9.89 11.62
C ILE A 155 2.82 -11.12 11.18
N LYS A 156 2.04 -10.97 10.11
CA LYS A 156 1.26 -12.05 9.50
C LYS A 156 1.69 -12.25 8.05
N LEU A 157 2.19 -13.45 7.79
CA LEU A 157 2.76 -13.90 6.51
C LEU A 157 2.10 -15.22 6.08
N THR A 158 0.82 -15.39 6.40
CA THR A 158 0.12 -16.66 6.15
C THR A 158 0.08 -16.96 4.65
N ASN A 159 0.33 -18.20 4.23
CA ASN A 159 0.34 -18.61 2.82
C ASN A 159 1.35 -17.84 1.92
N CYS A 160 2.41 -17.25 2.48
CA CYS A 160 3.52 -16.69 1.70
C CYS A 160 4.41 -17.81 1.15
N LYS A 161 3.97 -18.47 0.08
CA LYS A 161 4.62 -19.68 -0.46
C LYS A 161 6.03 -19.43 -1.01
N SER A 162 6.36 -18.19 -1.37
CA SER A 162 7.71 -17.83 -1.86
C SER A 162 8.69 -17.44 -0.76
N LEU A 163 8.22 -17.26 0.48
CA LEU A 163 9.05 -16.81 1.59
C LEU A 163 10.04 -17.91 1.98
N VAL A 164 11.34 -17.59 1.97
CA VAL A 164 12.41 -18.54 2.27
C VAL A 164 13.01 -18.32 3.66
N SER A 165 13.15 -17.05 4.05
CA SER A 165 13.78 -16.63 5.31
C SER A 165 13.17 -15.35 5.86
N LEU A 166 13.53 -15.06 7.12
CA LEU A 166 13.29 -13.78 7.77
C LEU A 166 14.62 -13.09 8.05
N PRO A 167 14.64 -11.75 8.15
CA PRO A 167 15.84 -10.98 8.43
C PRO A 167 16.30 -11.17 9.89
N MET A 168 17.61 -11.11 10.12
CA MET A 168 18.21 -11.28 11.47
C MET A 168 17.66 -10.28 12.50
N ASN A 169 17.34 -9.06 12.07
CA ASN A 169 16.85 -8.01 12.95
C ASN A 169 15.39 -8.21 13.40
N ILE A 170 14.68 -9.24 12.94
CA ILE A 170 13.30 -9.51 13.38
C ILE A 170 13.21 -9.74 14.89
N TRP A 171 14.23 -10.34 15.49
CA TRP A 171 14.29 -10.58 16.94
C TRP A 171 14.63 -9.34 17.76
N LYS A 172 15.03 -8.24 17.11
CA LYS A 172 15.27 -6.94 17.76
C LYS A 172 13.99 -6.12 17.93
N LEU A 173 12.87 -6.57 17.35
CA LEU A 173 11.58 -5.93 17.50
C LEU A 173 11.06 -6.07 18.94
N LYS A 174 11.28 -5.02 19.75
CA LYS A 174 11.00 -5.00 21.19
C LYS A 174 9.56 -5.36 21.57
N TYR A 175 8.59 -5.02 20.72
CA TYR A 175 7.16 -5.17 21.02
C TYR A 175 6.51 -6.32 20.24
N LEU A 176 7.27 -7.12 19.49
CA LEU A 176 6.70 -8.19 18.67
C LEU A 176 6.16 -9.31 19.56
N GLU A 177 4.83 -9.48 19.54
CA GLU A 177 4.10 -10.48 20.32
C GLU A 177 3.64 -11.66 19.47
N SER A 178 3.43 -11.44 18.17
CA SER A 178 2.88 -12.45 17.26
C SER A 178 3.61 -12.48 15.91
N LEU A 179 4.12 -13.65 15.54
CA LEU A 179 4.64 -13.94 14.21
C LEU A 179 3.92 -15.16 13.63
N ASN A 180 3.17 -14.97 12.55
CA ASN A 180 2.43 -16.05 11.89
C ASN A 180 3.03 -16.34 10.49
N LEU A 181 3.58 -17.55 10.33
CA LEU A 181 4.17 -18.08 9.10
C LEU A 181 3.39 -19.30 8.57
N SER A 182 2.15 -19.50 9.02
CA SER A 182 1.37 -20.68 8.64
C SER A 182 1.20 -20.77 7.12
N GLY A 183 1.38 -21.95 6.54
CA GLY A 183 1.26 -22.14 5.08
C GLY A 183 2.43 -21.59 4.24
N CYS A 184 3.53 -21.10 4.83
CA CYS A 184 4.76 -20.75 4.12
C CYS A 184 5.55 -22.00 3.71
N SER A 185 5.14 -22.66 2.62
CA SER A 185 5.68 -23.98 2.24
C SER A 185 7.17 -24.03 1.85
N ASN A 186 7.76 -22.90 1.45
CA ASN A 186 9.19 -22.82 1.11
C ASN A 186 10.04 -22.23 2.24
N PHE A 187 9.46 -21.94 3.40
CA PHE A 187 10.20 -21.37 4.53
C PHE A 187 11.07 -22.44 5.17
N GLN A 188 12.40 -22.24 5.17
CA GLN A 188 13.35 -23.28 5.56
C GLN A 188 13.88 -23.08 6.98
N HIS A 189 14.26 -21.85 7.32
CA HIS A 189 14.98 -21.56 8.55
C HIS A 189 14.53 -20.25 9.18
N LEU A 190 14.42 -20.26 10.51
CA LEU A 190 14.33 -19.04 11.30
C LEU A 190 15.72 -18.37 11.37
N PRO A 191 15.81 -17.03 11.38
CA PRO A 191 17.07 -16.33 11.57
C PRO A 191 17.64 -16.67 12.95
N GLU A 192 18.96 -16.79 13.04
CA GLU A 192 19.64 -17.01 14.32
C GLU A 192 19.55 -15.78 15.22
N ILE A 193 19.46 -16.00 16.53
CA ILE A 193 19.56 -14.94 17.51
C ILE A 193 21.04 -14.62 17.67
N SER A 194 21.46 -13.43 17.25
CA SER A 194 22.79 -12.91 17.59
C SER A 194 22.78 -12.52 19.08
N VAL A 195 23.37 -13.36 19.93
CA VAL A 195 23.53 -13.12 21.38
C VAL A 195 24.63 -12.10 21.63
#